data_AF-A0A850UE45-F1
#
_entry.id   AF-A0A850UE45-F1
#
_cell.length_a   1.000
_cell.length_b   1.000
_cell.length_c   1.000
_cell.angle_alpha   90.00
_cell.angle_beta   90.00
_cell.angle_gamma   90.00
#
_symmetry.space_group_name_H-M   'P 1'
#
loop_
_entity.id
_entity.type
_entity.pdbx_description
1 polymer ?
#
loop_
_entity_poly.entity_id
_entity_poly.type
_entity_poly.pdbx_seq_one_letter_code
_entity_poly.pdbx_strand_id
1 'polypeptide(L)'
;HCNFEFDLCGWKQDENYDFNWHLRTSSTAKLGTGPATDHTLQEPSGHYIFIKSSFFQLPGQKARISSPILSRKNKNCEVREGVVIIFYYHMYGAHIGSLIIYQRTTLKHEKILLNLTGNQGNFWQRKALTLSGDGDEDFQVVFEGIAGEGPKDGIALDDLTFSKEC
;
A
#
# COMPACT_ATOMS: atom_id res chain seq x y z
N HIS A 1 -12.44 -2.14 4.70
CA HIS A 1 -11.93 -0.80 4.34
C HIS A 1 -10.89 -0.38 5.38
N CYS A 2 -9.83 0.34 4.98
CA CYS A 2 -8.80 0.84 5.89
C CYS A 2 -8.27 2.21 5.42
N ASN A 3 -8.52 3.24 6.24
CA ASN A 3 -8.12 4.63 6.01
C ASN A 3 -7.02 5.11 6.98
N PHE A 4 -6.48 4.20 7.80
CA PHE A 4 -5.35 4.47 8.71
C PHE A 4 -5.55 5.52 9.82
N GLU A 5 -6.76 6.02 10.04
CA GLU A 5 -7.00 7.09 11.03
C GLU A 5 -6.78 6.70 12.49
N PHE A 6 -6.84 5.40 12.79
CA PHE A 6 -6.68 4.88 14.15
C PHE A 6 -5.60 3.81 14.25
N ASP A 7 -5.52 2.90 13.27
CA ASP A 7 -4.60 1.78 13.26
C ASP A 7 -4.36 1.26 11.82
N LEU A 8 -3.74 0.08 11.70
CA LEU A 8 -3.54 -0.58 10.41
C LEU A 8 -4.74 -1.45 9.97
N CYS A 9 -5.89 -1.39 10.65
CA CYS A 9 -7.12 -2.12 10.32
C CYS A 9 -6.93 -3.63 10.09
N GLY A 10 -6.00 -4.25 10.81
CA GLY A 10 -5.64 -5.67 10.66
C GLY A 10 -4.67 -5.98 9.51
N TRP A 11 -4.24 -4.98 8.73
CA TRP A 11 -3.09 -5.11 7.83
C TRP A 11 -1.82 -5.37 8.64
N LYS A 12 -1.00 -6.31 8.17
CA LYS A 12 0.21 -6.77 8.87
C LYS A 12 1.46 -6.42 8.08
N GLN A 13 2.39 -5.76 8.76
CA GLN A 13 3.76 -5.57 8.28
C GLN A 13 4.45 -6.93 8.20
N ASP A 14 5.30 -7.13 7.20
CA ASP A 14 6.12 -8.34 7.10
C ASP A 14 7.45 -8.10 7.81
N GLU A 15 7.61 -8.65 9.01
CA GLU A 15 8.76 -8.41 9.90
C GLU A 15 10.10 -8.91 9.35
N ASN A 16 10.09 -9.72 8.28
CA ASN A 16 11.30 -10.28 7.67
C ASN A 16 11.94 -9.37 6.61
N TYR A 17 11.39 -8.17 6.39
CA TYR A 17 11.86 -7.23 5.38
C TYR A 17 12.79 -6.16 5.96
N ASP A 18 13.45 -5.42 5.06
CA ASP A 18 14.47 -4.45 5.44
C ASP A 18 13.93 -3.36 6.38
N PHE A 19 12.65 -2.97 6.21
CA PHE A 19 11.95 -2.02 7.07
C PHE A 19 10.41 -2.10 6.92
N ASN A 20 9.69 -1.25 7.66
CA ASN A 20 8.22 -1.23 7.72
C ASN A 20 7.61 0.03 7.08
N TRP A 21 6.35 -0.06 6.65
CA TRP A 21 5.53 1.12 6.38
C TRP A 21 5.26 1.86 7.69
N HIS A 22 5.42 3.19 7.69
CA HIS A 22 5.21 4.01 8.88
C HIS A 22 3.87 4.74 8.80
N LEU A 23 3.09 4.67 9.89
CA LEU A 23 1.91 5.52 10.05
C LEU A 23 2.37 6.97 10.22
N ARG A 24 1.79 7.87 9.43
CA ARG A 24 2.20 9.28 9.39
C ARG A 24 0.98 10.20 9.41
N THR A 25 1.08 11.26 10.21
CA THR A 25 0.16 12.40 10.18
C THR A 25 0.58 13.43 9.15
N SER A 26 -0.40 13.99 8.44
CA SER A 26 -0.20 15.02 7.42
C SER A 26 0.55 16.26 7.91
N SER A 27 0.33 16.67 9.17
CA SER A 27 1.01 17.81 9.80
C SER A 27 2.54 17.68 9.88
N THR A 28 3.08 16.46 9.80
CA THR A 28 4.53 16.18 9.75
C THR A 28 5.11 16.23 8.33
N ALA A 29 4.31 16.54 7.32
CA ALA A 29 4.71 16.67 5.91
C ALA A 29 5.59 17.90 5.61
N LYS A 30 5.74 18.84 6.57
CA LYS A 30 6.38 20.16 6.38
C LYS A 30 7.81 20.15 5.78
N LEU A 31 8.49 19.00 5.75
CA LEU A 31 9.83 18.84 5.14
C LEU A 31 9.89 17.59 4.25
N GLY A 32 9.48 17.69 2.99
CA GLY A 32 9.70 16.64 1.99
C GLY A 32 8.79 16.71 0.77
N THR A 33 8.79 15.64 -0.03
CA THR A 33 8.00 15.46 -1.25
C THR A 33 6.75 14.60 -1.04
N GLY A 34 6.40 14.30 0.21
CA GLY A 34 5.14 13.63 0.57
C GLY A 34 3.90 14.51 0.38
N PRO A 35 2.69 13.93 0.41
CA PRO A 35 1.45 14.66 0.20
C PRO A 35 1.22 15.70 1.32
N ALA A 36 0.61 16.84 0.96
CA ALA A 36 0.36 17.95 1.87
C ALA A 36 -0.73 17.64 2.91
N THR A 37 -1.69 16.78 2.54
CA THR A 37 -2.79 16.27 3.37
C THR A 37 -3.00 14.79 3.07
N ASP A 38 -3.65 14.08 3.98
CA ASP A 38 -4.15 12.72 3.78
C ASP A 38 -5.28 12.76 2.75
N HIS A 39 -5.63 11.60 2.21
CA HIS A 39 -6.68 11.54 1.20
C HIS A 39 -8.07 11.59 1.84
N THR A 40 -8.23 10.94 3.00
CA THR A 40 -9.51 10.69 3.67
C THR A 40 -10.18 11.97 4.18
N LEU A 41 -9.49 12.69 5.07
CA LEU A 41 -9.97 13.89 5.76
C LEU A 41 -9.57 15.17 5.03
N GLN A 42 -8.48 15.12 4.24
CA GLN A 42 -7.88 16.29 3.60
C GLN A 42 -7.50 17.39 4.62
N GLU A 43 -7.13 16.97 5.82
CA GLU A 43 -6.80 17.86 6.94
C GLU A 43 -5.39 17.55 7.48
N PRO A 44 -4.74 18.51 8.17
CA PRO A 44 -3.42 18.26 8.75
C PRO A 44 -3.37 17.14 9.80
N SER A 45 -4.52 16.74 10.34
CA SER A 45 -4.64 15.69 11.35
C SER A 45 -4.83 14.29 10.78
N GLY A 46 -5.17 14.13 9.50
CA GLY A 46 -5.42 12.81 8.95
C GLY A 46 -4.16 12.00 8.72
N HIS A 47 -4.35 10.70 8.53
CA HIS A 47 -3.29 9.70 8.57
C HIS A 47 -3.19 8.93 7.26
N TYR A 48 -1.98 8.50 6.95
CA TYR A 48 -1.71 7.56 5.86
C TYR A 48 -0.46 6.75 6.20
N ILE A 49 -0.22 5.66 5.48
CA ILE A 49 1.03 4.93 5.61
C ILE A 49 2.04 5.39 4.56
N PHE A 50 3.31 5.41 4.95
CA PHE A 50 4.37 6.00 4.15
C PHE A 50 5.70 5.28 4.30
N ILE A 51 6.44 5.20 3.21
CA ILE A 51 7.87 4.88 3.23
C ILE A 51 8.68 6.09 2.80
N LYS A 52 9.76 6.39 3.54
CA LYS A 52 10.61 7.56 3.30
C LYS A 52 12.04 7.15 3.00
N SER A 53 12.54 7.41 1.80
CA SER A 53 13.99 7.37 1.60
C SER A 53 14.66 8.36 2.56
N SER A 54 15.47 7.79 3.45
CA SER A 54 16.18 8.49 4.52
C SER A 54 17.64 8.08 4.49
N PHE A 55 18.51 8.84 5.16
CA PHE A 55 19.94 8.48 5.23
C PHE A 55 20.18 7.08 5.81
N PHE A 56 19.27 6.60 6.67
CA PHE A 56 19.33 5.26 7.25
C PHE A 56 18.69 4.17 6.37
N GLN A 57 17.95 4.56 5.32
CA GLN A 57 17.37 3.62 4.37
C GLN A 57 18.19 3.62 3.07
N LEU A 58 18.74 2.46 2.74
CA LEU A 58 19.50 2.29 1.51
C LEU A 58 18.54 2.16 0.31
N PRO A 59 18.90 2.72 -0.85
CA PRO A 59 18.13 2.52 -2.08
C PRO A 59 17.96 1.02 -2.35
N GLY A 60 16.75 0.64 -2.79
CA GLY A 60 16.40 -0.75 -3.06
C GLY A 60 15.92 -1.57 -1.85
N GLN A 61 16.02 -1.03 -0.63
CA GLN A 61 15.39 -1.65 0.54
C GLN A 61 13.88 -1.72 0.37
N LYS A 62 13.27 -2.73 0.97
CA LYS A 62 11.86 -3.06 0.77
C LYS A 62 11.09 -3.05 2.08
N ALA A 63 9.85 -2.56 2.01
CA ALA A 63 8.85 -2.70 3.06
C ALA A 63 7.59 -3.34 2.49
N ARG A 64 7.03 -4.31 3.22
CA ARG A 64 5.79 -4.99 2.83
C ARG A 64 4.73 -4.87 3.90
N ILE A 65 3.51 -4.57 3.47
CA ILE A 65 2.30 -4.69 4.28
C ILE A 65 1.29 -5.56 3.54
N SER A 66 0.62 -6.44 4.27
CA SER A 66 -0.32 -7.43 3.71
C SER A 66 -1.68 -7.35 4.36
N SER A 67 -2.73 -7.57 3.55
CA SER A 67 -4.10 -7.62 4.03
C SER A 67 -4.31 -8.80 4.98
N PRO A 68 -5.40 -8.83 5.75
CA PRO A 68 -5.95 -10.09 6.28
C PRO A 68 -6.11 -11.14 5.16
N ILE A 69 -6.16 -12.41 5.55
CA ILE A 69 -6.42 -13.51 4.60
C ILE A 69 -7.84 -13.38 4.09
N LEU A 70 -7.98 -13.27 2.77
CA LEU A 70 -9.25 -13.30 2.06
C LEU A 70 -9.58 -14.76 1.77
N SER A 71 -10.64 -15.26 2.42
CA SER A 71 -11.04 -16.65 2.27
C SER A 71 -11.98 -16.83 1.08
N ARG A 72 -11.66 -17.78 0.19
CA ARG A 72 -12.53 -18.14 -0.95
C ARG A 72 -13.65 -19.08 -0.57
N LYS A 73 -13.47 -19.86 0.51
CA LYS A 73 -14.44 -20.87 0.96
C LYS A 73 -15.49 -20.33 1.91
N ASN A 74 -15.35 -19.08 2.35
CA ASN A 74 -16.29 -18.45 3.26
C ASN A 74 -17.58 -18.08 2.50
N LYS A 75 -18.70 -18.73 2.82
CA LYS A 75 -20.00 -18.46 2.20
C LYS A 75 -20.52 -17.03 2.44
N ASN A 76 -20.00 -16.34 3.46
CA ASN A 76 -20.32 -14.95 3.76
C ASN A 76 -19.36 -13.95 3.08
N CYS A 77 -18.27 -14.44 2.50
CA CYS A 77 -17.26 -13.67 1.77
C CYS A 77 -17.10 -14.33 0.40
N GLU A 78 -18.03 -14.01 -0.49
CA GLU A 78 -17.98 -14.49 -1.87
C GLU A 78 -16.91 -13.69 -2.63
N VAL A 79 -15.64 -14.02 -2.40
CA VAL A 79 -14.54 -13.68 -3.33
C VAL A 79 -14.70 -14.53 -4.59
N ARG A 80 -15.81 -14.29 -5.29
CA ARG A 80 -16.06 -14.75 -6.65
C ARG A 80 -15.28 -13.86 -7.60
N GLU A 81 -15.18 -14.27 -8.86
CA GLU A 81 -14.60 -13.44 -9.91
C GLU A 81 -15.10 -11.97 -9.83
N GLY A 82 -14.16 -11.04 -10.00
CA GLY A 82 -14.47 -9.60 -10.02
C GLY A 82 -14.39 -8.87 -8.68
N VAL A 83 -13.76 -9.44 -7.63
CA VAL A 83 -13.32 -8.62 -6.48
C VAL A 83 -12.21 -7.68 -6.91
N VAL A 84 -12.30 -6.42 -6.49
CA VAL A 84 -11.34 -5.37 -6.83
C VAL A 84 -10.76 -4.79 -5.54
N ILE A 85 -9.44 -4.62 -5.48
CA ILE A 85 -8.79 -3.77 -4.47
C ILE A 85 -8.67 -2.35 -5.03
N ILE A 86 -9.23 -1.40 -4.30
CA ILE A 86 -9.21 0.03 -4.55
C ILE A 86 -8.29 0.66 -3.52
N PHE A 87 -7.44 1.58 -3.95
CA PHE A 87 -6.54 2.30 -3.06
C PHE A 87 -6.13 3.63 -3.66
N TYR A 88 -5.63 4.50 -2.79
CA TYR A 88 -5.03 5.77 -3.18
C TYR A 88 -3.53 5.74 -2.89
N TYR A 89 -2.75 6.33 -3.78
CA TYR A 89 -1.30 6.41 -3.65
C TYR A 89 -0.80 7.80 -4.05
N HIS A 90 0.34 8.19 -3.47
CA HIS A 90 1.08 9.39 -3.85
C HIS A 90 2.56 9.04 -4.01
N MET A 91 3.13 9.42 -5.15
CA MET A 91 4.50 9.11 -5.56
C MET A 91 5.06 10.31 -6.32
N TYR A 92 5.76 11.20 -5.63
CA TYR A 92 6.29 12.44 -6.20
C TYR A 92 7.71 12.70 -5.73
N GLY A 93 8.62 13.00 -6.67
CA GLY A 93 10.04 13.22 -6.38
C GLY A 93 10.92 12.78 -7.54
N ALA A 94 12.16 13.26 -7.57
CA ALA A 94 13.09 12.96 -8.66
C ALA A 94 13.63 11.52 -8.60
N HIS A 95 13.70 10.95 -7.40
CA HIS A 95 14.32 9.66 -7.16
C HIS A 95 13.38 8.73 -6.38
N ILE A 96 12.09 8.78 -6.71
CA ILE A 96 11.09 7.88 -6.16
C ILE A 96 11.41 6.44 -6.58
N GLY A 97 11.31 5.51 -5.63
CA GLY A 97 11.49 4.09 -5.90
C GLY A 97 10.28 3.47 -6.60
N SER A 98 9.86 2.28 -6.14
CA SER A 98 8.78 1.54 -6.80
C SER A 98 7.72 1.07 -5.81
N LEU A 99 6.48 1.00 -6.28
CA LEU A 99 5.35 0.37 -5.60
C LEU A 99 4.91 -0.85 -6.42
N ILE A 100 5.03 -2.04 -5.83
CA ILE A 100 4.62 -3.30 -6.45
C ILE A 100 3.50 -3.93 -5.63
N ILE A 101 2.40 -4.28 -6.29
CA ILE A 101 1.24 -4.90 -5.66
C ILE A 101 1.17 -6.36 -6.08
N TYR A 102 1.05 -7.25 -5.11
CA TYR A 102 0.96 -8.69 -5.33
C TYR A 102 -0.36 -9.26 -4.82
N GLN A 103 -0.84 -10.28 -5.52
CA GLN A 103 -1.74 -11.28 -4.96
C GLN A 103 -0.89 -12.47 -4.48
N ARG A 104 -0.94 -12.77 -3.19
CA ARG A 104 -0.15 -13.81 -2.55
C ARG A 104 -1.05 -14.92 -2.00
N THR A 105 -0.90 -16.15 -2.48
CA THR A 105 -1.65 -17.29 -1.93
C THR A 105 -1.12 -17.68 -0.54
N THR A 106 -1.90 -18.46 0.20
CA THR A 106 -1.46 -19.02 1.49
C THR A 106 -0.22 -19.92 1.35
N LEU A 107 -0.02 -20.55 0.19
CA LEU A 107 1.20 -21.28 -0.18
C LEU A 107 2.38 -20.38 -0.61
N LYS A 108 2.27 -19.06 -0.41
CA LYS A 108 3.30 -18.06 -0.72
C LYS A 108 3.64 -17.90 -2.20
N HIS A 109 2.76 -18.34 -3.10
CA HIS A 109 2.90 -18.00 -4.52
C HIS A 109 2.45 -16.55 -4.75
N GLU A 110 3.27 -15.74 -5.43
CA GLU A 110 3.01 -14.31 -5.65
C GLU A 110 2.80 -14.01 -7.14
N LYS A 111 1.66 -13.38 -7.46
CA LYS A 111 1.35 -12.83 -8.78
C LYS A 111 1.40 -11.31 -8.71
N ILE A 112 2.17 -10.67 -9.60
CA ILE A 112 2.19 -9.21 -9.71
C ILE A 112 0.88 -8.74 -10.32
N LEU A 113 0.20 -7.81 -9.63
CA LEU A 113 -1.00 -7.13 -10.10
C LEU A 113 -0.68 -5.75 -10.69
N LEU A 114 0.32 -5.06 -10.13
CA LEU A 114 0.73 -3.72 -10.55
C LEU A 114 2.19 -3.48 -10.19
N ASN A 115 2.90 -2.73 -11.04
CA ASN A 115 4.23 -2.19 -10.76
C ASN A 115 4.28 -0.73 -11.22
N LEU A 116 4.50 0.20 -10.28
CA LEU A 116 4.68 1.62 -10.54
C LEU A 116 6.10 2.02 -10.10
N THR A 117 6.79 2.81 -10.91
CA THR A 117 8.16 3.26 -10.63
C THR A 117 8.31 4.75 -10.88
N GLY A 118 9.09 5.43 -10.05
CA GLY A 118 9.42 6.83 -10.23
C GLY A 118 8.26 7.79 -9.97
N ASN A 119 8.41 9.02 -10.45
CA ASN A 119 7.43 10.08 -10.25
C ASN A 119 6.11 9.77 -10.98
N GLN A 120 5.00 9.80 -10.26
CA GLN A 120 3.64 9.63 -10.78
C GLN A 120 2.84 10.94 -10.78
N GLY A 121 3.34 11.99 -10.10
CA GLY A 121 2.68 13.29 -9.99
C GLY A 121 2.42 13.71 -8.54
N ASN A 122 2.35 15.02 -8.30
CA ASN A 122 2.14 15.57 -6.96
C ASN A 122 0.65 15.67 -6.58
N PHE A 123 -0.05 14.54 -6.62
CA PHE A 123 -1.45 14.43 -6.22
C PHE A 123 -1.79 12.97 -5.89
N TRP A 124 -2.78 12.78 -5.03
CA TRP A 124 -3.33 11.45 -4.73
C TRP A 124 -3.93 10.85 -5.99
N GLN A 125 -3.57 9.61 -6.30
CA GLN A 125 -4.06 8.87 -7.44
C GLN A 125 -4.80 7.62 -7.00
N ARG A 126 -5.93 7.38 -7.65
CA ARG A 126 -6.77 6.20 -7.40
C ARG A 126 -6.36 5.04 -8.32
N LYS A 127 -6.21 3.83 -7.77
CA LYS A 127 -6.15 2.58 -8.54
C LYS A 127 -7.26 1.64 -8.12
N ALA A 128 -7.63 0.79 -9.06
CA ALA A 128 -8.57 -0.31 -8.89
C ALA A 128 -7.98 -1.52 -9.62
N LEU A 129 -7.63 -2.57 -8.88
CA LEU A 129 -7.02 -3.78 -9.44
C LEU A 129 -7.93 -4.98 -9.22
N THR A 130 -8.24 -5.70 -10.30
CA THR A 130 -9.02 -6.93 -10.22
C THR A 130 -8.16 -8.06 -9.66
N LEU A 131 -8.67 -8.74 -8.64
CA LEU A 131 -8.03 -9.90 -8.04
C LEU A 131 -8.37 -11.13 -8.88
N SER A 132 -7.36 -11.94 -9.19
CA SER A 132 -7.54 -13.11 -10.03
C SER A 132 -8.36 -14.15 -9.29
N GLY A 133 -9.35 -14.73 -9.97
CA GLY A 133 -10.24 -15.77 -9.44
C GLY A 133 -9.67 -17.19 -9.51
N ASP A 134 -8.51 -17.36 -10.13
CA ASP A 134 -7.99 -18.67 -10.51
C ASP A 134 -7.62 -19.51 -9.27
N GLY A 135 -8.38 -20.58 -9.02
CA GLY A 135 -8.15 -21.57 -7.95
C GLY A 135 -8.99 -21.37 -6.68
N ASP A 136 -8.93 -22.36 -5.79
CA ASP A 136 -9.70 -22.43 -4.52
C ASP A 136 -8.87 -21.98 -3.29
N GLU A 137 -7.69 -21.42 -3.52
CA GLU A 137 -6.78 -21.02 -2.44
C GLU A 137 -7.09 -19.63 -1.89
N ASP A 138 -7.11 -19.56 -0.57
CA ASP A 138 -7.14 -18.31 0.18
C ASP A 138 -5.86 -17.50 -0.11
N PHE A 139 -5.99 -16.17 -0.09
CA PHE A 139 -4.91 -15.29 -0.50
C PHE A 139 -4.93 -13.96 0.25
N GLN A 140 -3.89 -13.16 0.06
CA GLN A 140 -3.74 -11.80 0.58
C GLN A 140 -3.35 -10.85 -0.56
N VAL A 141 -3.62 -9.56 -0.38
CA VAL A 141 -3.00 -8.51 -1.18
C VAL A 141 -1.80 -7.97 -0.41
N VAL A 142 -0.67 -7.81 -1.11
CA VAL A 142 0.58 -7.32 -0.53
C VAL A 142 1.02 -6.06 -1.27
N PHE A 143 1.32 -5.01 -0.51
CA PHE A 143 1.88 -3.76 -1.01
C PHE A 143 3.38 -3.73 -0.65
N GLU A 144 4.24 -3.85 -1.65
CA GLU A 144 5.70 -3.72 -1.51
C GLU A 144 6.12 -2.32 -1.96
N GLY A 145 6.68 -1.55 -1.03
CA GLY A 145 7.34 -0.29 -1.32
C GLY A 145 8.84 -0.50 -1.36
N ILE A 146 9.48 -0.03 -2.43
CA ILE A 146 10.93 -0.06 -2.62
C ILE A 146 11.46 1.36 -2.46
N ALA A 147 12.39 1.57 -1.55
CA ALA A 147 13.03 2.86 -1.30
C ALA A 147 13.86 3.31 -2.52
N GLY A 148 13.74 4.58 -2.88
CA GLY A 148 14.52 5.20 -3.95
C GLY A 148 15.80 5.85 -3.44
N GLU A 149 16.47 6.62 -4.30
CA GLU A 149 17.78 7.24 -3.98
C GLU A 149 17.67 8.62 -3.32
N GLY A 150 16.52 9.29 -3.43
CA GLY A 150 16.35 10.69 -3.05
C GLY A 150 16.07 10.87 -1.57
N PRO A 151 16.87 11.64 -0.81
CA PRO A 151 16.53 11.95 0.57
C PRO A 151 15.23 12.76 0.59
N LYS A 152 14.24 12.29 1.37
CA LYS A 152 12.89 12.88 1.55
C LYS A 152 11.85 12.49 0.49
N ASP A 153 12.23 11.72 -0.52
CA ASP A 153 11.31 11.10 -1.48
C ASP A 153 10.68 9.85 -0.87
N GLY A 154 9.41 9.59 -1.17
CA GLY A 154 8.70 8.48 -0.56
C GLY A 154 7.37 8.17 -1.21
N ILE A 155 6.83 7.02 -0.83
CA ILE A 155 5.58 6.48 -1.36
C ILE A 155 4.57 6.50 -0.24
N ALA A 156 3.41 7.10 -0.47
CA ALA A 156 2.29 7.09 0.46
C ALA A 156 1.14 6.24 -0.08
N LEU A 157 0.42 5.59 0.83
CA LEU A 157 -0.80 4.83 0.55
C LEU A 157 -1.89 5.21 1.55
N ASP A 158 -3.12 5.26 1.06
CA ASP A 158 -4.30 5.57 1.86
C ASP A 158 -5.55 4.85 1.30
N ASP A 159 -6.60 4.75 2.11
CA ASP A 159 -7.94 4.29 1.71
C ASP A 159 -8.01 2.90 1.03
N LEU A 160 -7.32 1.91 1.61
CA LEU A 160 -7.30 0.54 1.10
C LEU A 160 -8.67 -0.15 1.27
N THR A 161 -9.33 -0.47 0.16
CA THR A 161 -10.73 -0.91 0.15
C THR A 161 -11.00 -2.02 -0.84
N PHE A 162 -11.62 -3.12 -0.40
CA PHE A 162 -12.11 -4.16 -1.30
C PHE A 162 -13.55 -3.84 -1.76
N SER A 163 -13.84 -4.02 -3.06
CA SER A 163 -15.10 -3.60 -3.70
C SER A 163 -16.34 -4.42 -3.34
N LYS A 164 -16.15 -5.54 -2.63
CA LYS A 164 -17.20 -6.34 -2.01
C LYS A 164 -16.72 -6.65 -0.60
N GLU A 165 -17.53 -6.34 0.40
CA GLU A 165 -17.15 -6.58 1.79
C GLU A 165 -17.04 -8.09 2.03
N CYS A 166 -15.79 -8.52 2.15
CA CYS A 166 -15.36 -9.48 3.15
C CYS A 166 -14.81 -8.68 4.33
#